data_AF-A0AAU6GPW3-F1
#
_entry.id   AF-A0AAU6GPW3-F1
#
_cell.length_a   1.000
_cell.length_b   1.000
_cell.length_c   1.000
_cell.angle_alpha   90.00
_cell.angle_beta   90.00
_cell.angle_gamma   90.00
#
_symmetry.space_group_name_H-M   'P 1'
#
loop_
_entity.id
_entity.type
_entity.pdbx_description
1 polymer ?
#
loop_
_entity_poly.entity_id
_entity_poly.type
_entity_poly.pdbx_seq_one_letter_code
_entity_poly.pdbx_strand_id
1 'polypeptide(L)'
;MQEVISGINLSLSGRGWRITVIDVAPLKARFLATDPDTEATCEVDLLKEVLWRPPVMLDVGPVLDLDDLIGTNARALGDRGLARDAIDVHGARYRYTIPELENLAATRPEEFDLGELHDRLESLEWIADAEFEAYGMDSAGIAELRQWAQEWLEDLGQRLAKLYQEPFGE
;
A
#
# COMPACT_ATOMS: atom_id res chain seq x y z
N MET A 1 -1.53 19.33 -6.44
CA MET A 1 -0.41 18.48 -6.90
C MET A 1 0.55 19.22 -7.85
N GLN A 2 0.05 19.90 -8.89
CA GLN A 2 0.88 20.64 -9.86
C GLN A 2 1.91 21.60 -9.22
N GLU A 3 1.49 22.41 -8.23
CA GLU A 3 2.37 23.32 -7.51
C GLU A 3 3.46 22.58 -6.71
N VAL A 4 3.10 21.46 -6.07
CA VAL A 4 4.03 20.61 -5.30
C VAL A 4 5.11 20.05 -6.21
N ILE A 5 4.73 19.48 -7.36
CA ILE A 5 5.67 18.96 -8.37
C ILE A 5 6.58 20.06 -8.90
N SER A 6 6.03 21.24 -9.16
CA SER A 6 6.82 22.39 -9.63
C SER A 6 7.89 22.79 -8.60
N GLY A 7 7.53 22.82 -7.32
CA GLY A 7 8.46 23.10 -6.23
C GLY A 7 9.54 22.03 -6.06
N ILE A 8 9.15 20.75 -6.14
CA ILE A 8 10.09 19.61 -6.06
C ILE A 8 11.06 19.63 -7.24
N ASN A 9 10.55 19.84 -8.46
CA ASN A 9 11.39 19.93 -9.65
C ASN A 9 12.41 21.06 -9.53
N LEU A 10 11.97 22.26 -9.12
CA LEU A 10 12.86 23.40 -8.91
C LEU A 10 13.94 23.09 -7.86
N SER A 11 13.56 22.47 -6.73
CA SER A 11 14.48 22.16 -5.64
C SER A 11 15.51 21.09 -6.03
N LEU A 12 15.06 19.99 -6.63
CA LEU A 12 15.93 18.89 -7.03
C LEU A 12 16.83 19.28 -8.21
N SER A 13 16.31 20.01 -9.20
CA SER A 13 17.10 20.56 -10.29
C SER A 13 18.15 21.55 -9.80
N GLY A 14 17.81 22.38 -8.80
CA GLY A 14 18.77 23.26 -8.13
C GLY A 14 19.89 22.51 -7.38
N ARG A 15 19.69 21.22 -7.09
CA ARG A 15 20.68 20.30 -6.50
C ARG A 15 21.38 19.42 -7.55
N GLY A 16 21.14 19.67 -8.84
CA GLY A 16 21.81 18.96 -9.95
C GLY A 16 21.05 17.76 -10.51
N TRP A 17 19.91 17.37 -9.94
CA TRP A 17 19.13 16.23 -10.46
C TRP A 17 18.35 16.62 -11.71
N ARG A 18 18.27 15.72 -12.70
CA ARG A 18 17.37 15.89 -13.84
C ARG A 18 16.03 15.24 -13.54
N ILE A 19 14.95 16.01 -13.61
CA ILE A 19 13.60 15.54 -13.30
C ILE A 19 12.78 15.38 -14.58
N THR A 20 12.23 14.19 -14.79
CA THR A 20 11.26 13.91 -15.87
C THR A 20 9.93 13.54 -15.26
N VAL A 21 8.94 14.42 -15.36
CA VAL A 21 7.58 14.15 -14.86
C VAL A 21 6.89 13.16 -15.77
N ILE A 22 6.36 12.07 -15.20
CA ILE A 22 5.66 11.01 -15.92
C ILE A 22 4.15 11.27 -15.91
N ASP A 23 3.57 11.48 -14.72
CA ASP A 23 2.13 11.66 -14.55
C ASP A 23 1.84 12.62 -13.38
N VAL A 24 0.75 13.39 -13.48
CA VAL A 24 0.25 14.27 -12.43
C VAL A 24 -1.26 14.23 -12.39
N ALA A 25 -1.79 13.66 -11.31
CA ALA A 25 -3.21 13.60 -10.98
C ALA A 25 -3.52 14.50 -9.76
N PRO A 26 -4.79 14.68 -9.37
CA PRO A 26 -5.14 15.54 -8.23
C PRO A 26 -4.48 15.15 -6.90
N LEU A 27 -4.35 13.85 -6.62
CA LEU A 27 -3.83 13.31 -5.37
C LEU A 27 -2.51 12.55 -5.50
N LYS A 28 -2.02 12.30 -6.71
CA LYS A 28 -0.77 11.59 -6.93
C LYS A 28 0.02 12.17 -8.08
N ALA A 29 1.31 11.93 -8.09
CA ALA A 29 2.18 12.25 -9.21
C ALA A 29 3.35 11.28 -9.25
N ARG A 30 3.94 11.11 -10.42
CA ARG A 30 5.11 10.27 -10.63
C ARG A 30 6.13 11.01 -11.46
N PHE A 31 7.40 10.88 -11.09
CA PHE A 31 8.51 11.42 -11.86
C PHE A 31 9.75 10.53 -11.73
N LEU A 32 10.67 10.68 -12.67
CA LEU A 32 12.01 10.12 -12.58
C LEU A 32 12.97 11.20 -12.11
N ALA A 33 13.77 10.89 -11.09
CA ALA A 33 14.96 11.65 -10.73
C ALA A 33 16.19 10.94 -11.31
N THR A 34 16.93 11.63 -12.16
CA THR A 34 18.13 11.11 -12.82
C THR A 34 19.35 11.85 -12.33
N ASP A 35 20.34 11.12 -11.84
CA ASP A 35 21.66 11.65 -11.58
C ASP A 35 22.35 11.93 -12.93
N PRO A 36 22.73 13.17 -13.24
CA PRO A 36 23.33 13.49 -14.54
C PRO A 36 24.73 12.92 -14.72
N ASP A 37 25.45 12.60 -13.64
CA ASP A 37 26.84 12.14 -13.68
C ASP A 37 26.90 10.62 -13.92
N THR A 38 25.99 9.87 -13.29
CA THR A 38 25.95 8.40 -13.38
C THR A 38 24.88 7.87 -14.34
N GLU A 39 23.96 8.73 -14.78
CA GLU A 39 22.73 8.38 -15.52
C GLU A 39 21.78 7.46 -14.76
N ALA A 40 22.06 7.17 -13.47
CA ALA A 40 21.19 6.36 -12.64
C ALA A 40 19.84 7.07 -12.44
N THR A 41 18.76 6.31 -12.61
CA THR A 41 17.39 6.81 -12.46
C THR A 41 16.72 6.20 -11.23
N CYS A 42 15.95 7.04 -10.54
CA CYS A 42 15.07 6.63 -9.45
C CYS A 42 13.65 7.09 -9.79
N GLU A 43 12.72 6.14 -9.86
CA GLU A 43 11.30 6.46 -9.93
C GLU A 43 10.79 6.90 -8.57
N VAL A 44 10.10 8.03 -8.54
CA VAL A 44 9.51 8.59 -7.32
C VAL A 44 8.01 8.75 -7.53
N ASP A 45 7.26 8.02 -6.73
CA ASP A 45 5.82 8.21 -6.56
C ASP A 45 5.57 9.20 -5.41
N LEU A 46 4.71 10.18 -5.67
CA LEU A 46 4.23 11.14 -4.69
C LEU A 46 2.73 10.94 -4.50
N LEU A 47 2.32 10.77 -3.26
CA LEU A 47 0.92 10.66 -2.86
C LEU A 47 0.59 11.77 -1.86
N LYS A 48 -0.54 12.44 -2.10
CA LYS A 48 -1.18 13.28 -1.09
C LYS A 48 -2.11 12.39 -0.28
N GLU A 49 -1.78 12.25 0.99
CA GLU A 49 -2.49 11.38 1.93
C GLU A 49 -2.80 12.13 3.22
N VAL A 50 -3.88 11.73 3.89
CA VAL A 50 -4.17 12.13 5.27
C VAL A 50 -3.38 11.21 6.20
N LEU A 51 -2.60 11.79 7.11
CA LEU A 51 -1.81 11.05 8.10
C LEU A 51 -2.29 11.45 9.50
N TRP A 52 -2.45 10.48 10.40
CA TRP A 52 -2.99 10.71 11.74
C TRP A 52 -1.90 10.92 12.79
N ARG A 53 -0.67 10.51 12.48
CA ARG A 53 0.47 10.58 13.37
C ARG A 53 1.56 11.48 12.79
N PRO A 54 2.38 12.13 13.65
CA PRO A 54 3.55 12.84 13.17
C PRO A 54 4.55 11.85 12.52
N PRO A 55 5.38 12.30 11.57
CA PRO A 55 6.42 11.46 11.00
C PRO A 55 7.41 11.01 12.08
N VAL A 56 7.89 9.77 11.95
CA VAL A 56 8.93 9.20 12.81
C VAL A 56 10.29 9.53 12.20
N MET A 57 11.24 9.98 13.02
CA MET A 57 12.59 10.30 12.56
C MET A 57 13.49 9.08 12.64
N LEU A 58 14.06 8.67 11.51
CA LEU A 58 15.10 7.64 11.39
C LEU A 58 16.39 8.27 10.83
N ASP A 59 17.48 7.50 10.77
CA ASP A 59 18.77 7.96 10.24
C ASP A 59 18.69 8.40 8.76
N VAL A 60 17.72 7.86 8.02
CA VAL A 60 17.43 8.19 6.63
C VAL A 60 16.53 9.42 6.47
N GLY A 61 16.03 9.99 7.57
CA GLY A 61 15.12 11.13 7.60
C GLY A 61 13.72 10.80 8.13
N PRO A 62 12.73 11.69 7.90
CA PRO A 62 11.36 11.47 8.32
C PRO A 62 10.72 10.34 7.50
N VAL A 63 10.10 9.38 8.20
CA VAL A 63 9.29 8.30 7.62
C VAL A 63 7.88 8.34 8.20
N LEU A 64 6.96 7.61 7.57
CA LEU A 64 5.61 7.44 8.10
C LEU A 64 5.65 6.77 9.47
N ASP A 65 4.72 7.16 10.34
CA ASP A 65 4.39 6.35 11.52
C ASP A 65 3.93 4.96 11.06
N LEU A 66 4.19 3.95 11.90
CA LEU A 66 3.89 2.57 11.54
C LEU A 66 2.40 2.35 11.32
N ASP A 67 1.52 2.92 12.13
CA ASP A 67 0.07 2.76 11.99
C ASP A 67 -0.43 3.39 10.67
N ASP A 68 0.09 4.58 10.33
CA ASP A 68 -0.24 5.26 9.09
C ASP A 68 0.28 4.48 7.86
N LEU A 69 1.52 3.95 7.93
CA LEU A 69 2.11 3.12 6.87
C LEU A 69 1.28 1.86 6.62
N ILE A 70 0.97 1.11 7.68
CA ILE A 70 0.21 -0.14 7.58
C ILE A 70 -1.22 0.13 7.11
N GLY A 71 -1.87 1.18 7.60
CA GLY A 71 -3.21 1.56 7.12
C GLY A 71 -3.23 1.93 5.63
N THR A 72 -2.21 2.65 5.13
CA THR A 72 -2.12 2.99 3.70
C THR A 72 -1.87 1.74 2.85
N ASN A 73 -1.03 0.81 3.30
CA ASN A 73 -0.77 -0.43 2.58
C ASN A 73 -1.96 -1.40 2.61
N ALA A 74 -2.68 -1.49 3.73
CA ALA A 74 -3.90 -2.29 3.84
C ALA A 74 -5.02 -1.77 2.93
N ARG A 75 -5.16 -0.45 2.78
CA ARG A 75 -6.04 0.13 1.76
C ARG A 75 -5.59 -0.20 0.35
N ALA A 76 -4.31 -0.05 0.04
CA ALA A 76 -3.79 -0.41 -1.27
C ALA A 76 -4.07 -1.89 -1.60
N LEU A 77 -3.95 -2.78 -0.62
CA LEU A 77 -4.33 -4.18 -0.79
C LEU A 77 -5.81 -4.33 -1.16
N GLY A 78 -6.72 -3.67 -0.42
CA GLY A 78 -8.16 -3.68 -0.71
C GLY A 78 -8.56 -3.02 -2.04
N ASP A 79 -7.82 -1.99 -2.47
CA ASP A 79 -8.15 -1.24 -3.69
C ASP A 79 -7.68 -1.97 -4.96
N ARG A 80 -6.43 -2.47 -4.95
CA ARG A 80 -5.74 -2.98 -6.16
C ARG A 80 -5.24 -4.42 -6.06
N GLY A 81 -5.00 -4.96 -4.87
CA GLY A 81 -4.66 -6.37 -4.70
C GLY A 81 -3.33 -6.80 -5.34
N LEU A 82 -2.28 -5.95 -5.33
CA LEU A 82 -1.00 -6.32 -5.95
C LEU A 82 -0.10 -7.12 -5.00
N ALA A 83 0.84 -7.90 -5.56
CA ALA A 83 1.83 -8.67 -4.81
C ALA A 83 2.52 -7.84 -3.72
N ARG A 84 2.99 -6.63 -4.06
CA ARG A 84 3.66 -5.73 -3.10
C ARG A 84 2.79 -5.31 -1.93
N ASP A 85 1.49 -5.10 -2.16
CA ASP A 85 0.57 -4.67 -1.12
C ASP A 85 0.34 -5.81 -0.13
N ALA A 86 0.18 -7.03 -0.67
CA ALA A 86 0.07 -8.22 0.14
C ALA A 86 1.36 -8.46 0.95
N ILE A 87 2.54 -8.25 0.34
CA ILE A 87 3.85 -8.37 1.03
C ILE A 87 3.95 -7.39 2.19
N ASP A 88 3.66 -6.11 1.94
CA ASP A 88 3.78 -5.06 2.95
C ASP A 88 2.85 -5.29 4.15
N VAL A 89 1.60 -5.69 3.88
CA VAL A 89 0.63 -6.00 4.94
C VAL A 89 0.97 -7.30 5.65
N HIS A 90 1.35 -8.36 4.92
CA HIS A 90 1.78 -9.63 5.49
C HIS A 90 2.99 -9.44 6.41
N GLY A 91 3.94 -8.56 6.05
CA GLY A 91 5.09 -8.21 6.90
C GLY A 91 4.69 -7.68 8.28
N ALA A 92 3.51 -7.09 8.42
CA ALA A 92 2.98 -6.53 9.65
C ALA A 92 2.29 -7.58 10.56
N ARG A 93 2.07 -8.82 10.08
CA ARG A 93 1.31 -9.89 10.78
C ARG A 93 1.81 -10.24 12.18
N TYR A 94 3.10 -10.02 12.45
CA TYR A 94 3.69 -10.29 13.77
C TYR A 94 3.35 -9.23 14.82
N ARG A 95 2.77 -8.11 14.40
CA ARG A 95 2.50 -6.93 15.21
C ARG A 95 1.03 -6.55 15.26
N TYR A 96 0.30 -6.84 14.20
CA TYR A 96 -1.11 -6.52 14.06
C TYR A 96 -1.90 -7.78 13.74
N THR A 97 -3.04 -7.93 14.40
CA THR A 97 -4.07 -8.90 14.06
C THR A 97 -4.83 -8.45 12.81
N ILE A 98 -5.48 -9.38 12.13
CA ILE A 98 -6.34 -9.08 10.96
C ILE A 98 -7.36 -7.96 11.26
N PRO A 99 -8.14 -7.99 12.36
CA PRO A 99 -9.07 -6.91 12.66
C PRO A 99 -8.38 -5.55 12.90
N GLU A 100 -7.16 -5.53 13.43
CA GLU A 100 -6.40 -4.29 13.58
C GLU A 100 -5.96 -3.73 12.22
N LEU A 101 -5.55 -4.58 11.27
CA LEU A 101 -5.24 -4.17 9.90
C LEU A 101 -6.47 -3.56 9.19
N GLU A 102 -7.63 -4.21 9.32
CA GLU A 102 -8.91 -3.71 8.79
C GLU A 102 -9.28 -2.35 9.40
N ASN A 103 -9.14 -2.21 10.72
CA ASN A 103 -9.43 -0.96 11.42
C ASN A 103 -8.49 0.17 10.96
N LEU A 104 -7.19 -0.10 10.81
CA LEU A 104 -6.21 0.88 10.32
C LEU A 104 -6.57 1.34 8.90
N ALA A 105 -6.98 0.43 8.03
CA ALA A 105 -7.43 0.76 6.67
C ALA A 105 -8.73 1.60 6.68
N ALA A 106 -9.66 1.29 7.57
CA ALA A 106 -10.96 1.95 7.71
C ALA A 106 -10.91 3.32 8.41
N THR A 107 -9.78 3.72 9.01
CA THR A 107 -9.66 5.03 9.68
C THR A 107 -9.76 6.24 8.74
N ARG A 108 -9.69 6.02 7.43
CA ARG A 108 -9.66 7.10 6.42
C ARG A 108 -11.07 7.54 6.00
N PRO A 109 -11.24 8.77 5.45
CA PRO A 109 -12.57 9.31 5.14
C PRO A 109 -13.33 8.55 4.05
N GLU A 110 -12.59 7.89 3.16
CA GLU A 110 -13.14 7.07 2.08
C GLU A 110 -13.49 5.69 2.64
N GLU A 111 -14.68 5.19 2.28
CA GLU A 111 -15.14 3.88 2.72
C GLU A 111 -14.10 2.79 2.40
N PHE A 112 -13.91 1.88 3.35
CA PHE A 112 -13.09 0.69 3.17
C PHE A 112 -14.02 -0.51 3.09
N ASP A 113 -14.25 -1.00 1.88
CA ASP A 113 -15.20 -2.08 1.63
C ASP A 113 -14.55 -3.45 1.89
N LEU A 114 -15.06 -4.15 2.90
CA LEU A 114 -14.59 -5.49 3.26
C LEU A 114 -14.93 -6.55 2.20
N GLY A 115 -15.97 -6.33 1.39
CA GLY A 115 -16.30 -7.16 0.23
C GLY A 115 -15.28 -6.97 -0.90
N GLU A 116 -14.88 -5.73 -1.20
CA GLU A 116 -13.81 -5.49 -2.17
C GLU A 116 -12.46 -6.07 -1.69
N LEU A 117 -12.15 -5.92 -0.40
CA LEU A 117 -10.99 -6.56 0.21
C LEU A 117 -11.05 -8.08 0.08
N HIS A 118 -12.20 -8.71 0.34
CA HIS A 118 -12.39 -10.15 0.15
C HIS A 118 -12.06 -10.56 -1.29
N ASP A 119 -12.63 -9.88 -2.28
CA ASP A 119 -12.36 -10.17 -3.69
C ASP A 119 -10.87 -9.98 -4.04
N ARG A 120 -10.19 -8.98 -3.45
CA ARG A 120 -8.75 -8.80 -3.65
C ARG A 120 -7.91 -9.89 -3.01
N LEU A 121 -8.26 -10.35 -1.82
CA LEU A 121 -7.57 -11.46 -1.16
C LEU A 121 -7.71 -12.75 -1.97
N GLU A 122 -8.91 -13.04 -2.51
CA GLU A 122 -9.14 -14.18 -3.41
C GLU A 122 -8.25 -14.09 -4.67
N SER A 123 -8.08 -12.87 -5.21
CA SER A 123 -7.28 -12.68 -6.42
C SER A 123 -5.77 -12.98 -6.24
N LEU A 124 -5.27 -12.98 -5.00
CA LEU A 124 -3.85 -13.23 -4.72
C LEU A 124 -3.40 -14.65 -5.10
N GLU A 125 -4.31 -15.62 -5.14
CA GLU A 125 -4.02 -16.98 -5.61
C GLU A 125 -3.53 -17.00 -7.07
N TRP A 126 -4.00 -16.06 -7.88
CA TRP A 126 -3.74 -16.02 -9.32
C TRP A 126 -2.52 -15.18 -9.70
N ILE A 127 -1.91 -14.48 -8.75
CA ILE A 127 -0.69 -13.71 -8.97
C ILE A 127 0.48 -14.68 -9.12
N ALA A 128 1.26 -14.54 -10.19
CA ALA A 128 2.39 -15.42 -10.45
C ALA A 128 3.48 -15.27 -9.37
N ASP A 129 4.10 -16.39 -8.96
CA ASP A 129 5.17 -16.40 -7.95
C ASP A 129 6.32 -15.43 -8.32
N ALA A 130 6.62 -15.29 -9.62
CA ALA A 130 7.62 -14.36 -10.15
C ALA A 130 7.37 -12.89 -9.75
N GLU A 131 6.11 -12.49 -9.52
CA GLU A 131 5.79 -11.14 -9.05
C GLU A 131 6.18 -10.92 -7.58
N PHE A 132 6.08 -11.96 -6.75
CA PHE A 132 6.55 -11.92 -5.35
C PHE A 132 8.08 -12.06 -5.28
N GLU A 133 8.66 -12.94 -6.11
CA GLU A 133 10.11 -13.14 -6.22
C GLU A 133 10.84 -11.86 -6.65
N ALA A 134 10.20 -11.01 -7.46
CA ALA A 134 10.72 -9.70 -7.83
C ALA A 134 10.96 -8.76 -6.63
N TYR A 135 10.29 -9.01 -5.50
CA TYR A 135 10.49 -8.32 -4.22
C TYR A 135 11.37 -9.12 -3.24
N GLY A 136 12.01 -10.20 -3.69
CA GLY A 136 12.94 -11.00 -2.90
C GLY A 136 12.28 -12.04 -2.00
N MET A 137 10.99 -12.35 -2.19
CA MET A 137 10.37 -13.48 -1.51
C MET A 137 10.87 -14.81 -2.08
N ASP A 138 11.05 -15.79 -1.21
CA ASP A 138 11.28 -17.19 -1.60
C ASP A 138 9.95 -17.96 -1.63
N SER A 139 9.97 -19.16 -2.20
CA SER A 139 8.76 -19.99 -2.34
C SER A 139 8.11 -20.34 -1.01
N ALA A 140 8.89 -20.42 0.09
CA ALA A 140 8.35 -20.69 1.42
C ALA A 140 7.58 -19.47 1.96
N GLY A 141 8.13 -18.27 1.82
CA GLY A 141 7.47 -17.03 2.21
C GLY A 141 6.22 -16.76 1.38
N ILE A 142 6.24 -17.07 0.08
CA ILE A 142 5.05 -16.96 -0.80
C ILE A 142 3.94 -17.90 -0.31
N ALA A 143 4.27 -19.14 0.02
CA ALA A 143 3.31 -20.11 0.54
C ALA A 143 2.73 -19.67 1.91
N GLU A 144 3.57 -19.15 2.81
CA GLU A 144 3.12 -18.59 4.09
C GLU A 144 2.15 -17.42 3.88
N LEU A 145 2.50 -16.49 2.98
CA LEU A 145 1.66 -15.34 2.66
C LEU A 145 0.30 -15.75 2.11
N ARG A 146 0.27 -16.70 1.16
CA ARG A 146 -0.99 -17.18 0.58
C ARG A 146 -1.85 -17.90 1.60
N GLN A 147 -1.24 -18.71 2.48
CA GLN A 147 -1.97 -19.36 3.56
C GLN A 147 -2.59 -18.34 4.52
N TRP A 148 -1.82 -17.32 4.91
CA TRP A 148 -2.29 -16.24 5.77
C TRP A 148 -3.42 -15.43 5.11
N ALA A 149 -3.30 -15.13 3.81
CA ALA A 149 -4.34 -14.44 3.05
C ALA A 149 -5.62 -15.29 2.93
N GLN A 150 -5.48 -16.61 2.75
CA GLN A 150 -6.61 -17.54 2.70
C GLN A 150 -7.36 -17.61 4.04
N GLU A 151 -6.65 -17.62 5.16
CA GLU A 151 -7.28 -17.57 6.49
C GLU A 151 -8.07 -16.27 6.70
N TRP A 152 -7.52 -15.15 6.23
CA TRP A 152 -8.22 -13.86 6.25
C TRP A 152 -9.46 -13.88 5.34
N LEU A 153 -9.32 -14.38 4.12
CA LEU A 153 -10.40 -14.52 3.15
C LEU A 153 -11.58 -15.34 3.71
N GLU A 154 -11.28 -16.49 4.32
CA GLU A 154 -12.29 -17.38 4.90
C GLU A 154 -13.03 -16.73 6.08
N ASP A 155 -12.30 -16.03 6.97
CA ASP A 155 -12.90 -15.30 8.08
C ASP A 155 -13.81 -14.15 7.58
N LEU A 156 -13.34 -13.37 6.60
CA LEU A 156 -14.14 -12.32 5.96
C LEU A 156 -15.40 -12.90 5.30
N GLY A 157 -15.27 -13.98 4.54
CA GLY A 157 -16.40 -14.64 3.88
C GLY A 157 -17.46 -15.11 4.88
N GLN A 158 -17.05 -15.64 6.03
CA GLN A 158 -17.98 -16.01 7.11
C GLN A 158 -18.67 -14.80 7.74
N ARG A 159 -17.94 -13.70 7.97
CA ARG A 159 -18.51 -12.46 8.53
C ARG A 159 -19.50 -11.81 7.57
N LEU A 160 -19.14 -11.72 6.28
CA LEU A 160 -20.00 -11.17 5.23
C LEU A 160 -21.27 -12.01 5.05
N ALA A 161 -21.16 -13.34 5.03
CA ALA A 161 -22.31 -14.24 4.94
C ALA A 161 -23.31 -14.05 6.10
N LYS A 162 -22.82 -13.81 7.33
CA LYS A 162 -23.68 -13.52 8.49
C LYS A 162 -24.42 -12.20 8.34
N LEU A 163 -23.77 -11.15 7.82
CA LEU A 163 -24.41 -9.85 7.58
C LEU A 163 -25.56 -9.94 6.57
N TYR A 164 -25.47 -10.84 5.58
CA TYR A 164 -26.58 -11.10 4.65
C TYR A 164 -27.72 -11.95 5.26
N GLN A 165 -27.45 -12.70 6.34
CA GLN A 165 -28.42 -13.58 6.99
C GLN A 165 -29.20 -12.90 8.13
N GLU A 166 -28.69 -11.79 8.67
CA GLU A 166 -29.47 -10.91 9.56
C GLU A 166 -30.35 -9.99 8.68
N PRO A 167 -31.68 -10.21 8.60
CA PRO A 167 -32.54 -9.18 8.02
C PRO A 167 -32.42 -7.95 8.90
N PHE A 168 -32.46 -6.75 8.33
CA PHE A 168 -32.71 -5.52 9.08
C PHE A 168 -33.84 -5.76 10.10
N GLY A 169 -33.46 -5.98 11.36
CA GLY A 169 -34.39 -6.15 12.46
C GLY A 169 -35.05 -4.81 12.73
N GLU A 170 -36.38 -4.85 12.80
CA GLU A 170 -37.33 -3.73 12.95
C GLU A 170 -36.89 -2.58 13.87
#